data_AF-A0A2W1ZWF4-F1
#
_entry.id   AF-A0A2W1ZWF4-F1
#
_cell.length_a   1.000
_cell.length_b   1.000
_cell.length_c   1.000
_cell.angle_alpha   90.00
_cell.angle_beta   90.00
_cell.angle_gamma   90.00
#
_symmetry.space_group_name_H-M   'P 1'
#
loop_
_entity.id
_entity.type
_entity.pdbx_description
1 polymer ?
#
loop_
_entity_poly.entity_id
_entity_poly.type
_entity_poly.pdbx_seq_one_letter_code
_entity_poly.pdbx_strand_id
1 'polypeptide(L)' 'MTDQHGITWQQDSETTWTARADDAVVATVTLGRQYELLSADDAVRGSHSSFGSAQAQFEAHRQWAESVQPD' A
#
# COMPACT_ATOMS: atom_id res chain seq x y z
N MET A 1 12.53 3.09 -3.60
CA MET A 1 12.16 4.52 -3.70
C MET A 1 11.24 4.79 -2.53
N THR A 2 11.68 5.64 -1.60
CA THR A 2 10.87 6.03 -0.43
C THR A 2 9.88 7.08 -0.90
N ASP A 3 8.59 6.81 -0.73
CA ASP A 3 7.56 7.78 -1.06
C ASP A 3 7.54 8.91 0.01
N GLN A 4 7.09 10.12 -0.36
CA GLN A 4 7.12 11.32 0.50
C GLN A 4 6.35 11.14 1.82
N HIS A 5 5.55 10.09 1.95
CA HIS A 5 4.74 9.76 3.13
C HIS A 5 5.39 8.75 4.08
N GLY A 6 6.71 8.53 3.98
CA GLY A 6 7.44 7.61 4.87
C GLY A 6 7.15 6.13 4.61
N ILE A 7 6.45 5.83 3.52
CA ILE A 7 6.15 4.46 3.12
C ILE A 7 7.23 3.99 2.15
N THR A 8 7.84 2.86 2.47
CA THR A 8 8.76 2.16 1.59
C THR A 8 8.09 0.90 1.08
N TRP A 9 7.91 0.84 -0.24
CA TRP A 9 7.52 -0.40 -0.90
C TRP A 9 8.75 -1.27 -1.09
N GLN A 10 8.70 -2.45 -0.49
CA GLN A 10 9.71 -3.47 -0.64
C GLN A 10 9.12 -4.65 -1.39
N GLN A 11 9.84 -5.15 -2.40
CA GLN A 11 9.51 -6.43 -2.99
C GLN A 11 10.02 -7.55 -2.08
N ASP A 12 9.10 -8.33 -1.52
CA ASP A 12 9.42 -9.46 -0.64
C ASP A 12 9.61 -10.75 -1.46
N SER A 13 8.87 -10.89 -2.57
CA SER A 13 8.95 -12.02 -3.49
C SER A 13 8.66 -11.59 -4.93
N GLU A 14 8.85 -12.49 -5.90
CA GLU A 14 8.55 -12.21 -7.32
C GLU A 14 7.11 -11.71 -7.56
N THR A 15 6.18 -12.13 -6.70
CA THR A 15 4.76 -11.80 -6.79
C THR A 15 4.25 -11.00 -5.60
N THR A 16 5.10 -10.56 -4.67
CA THR A 16 4.63 -9.92 -3.44
C THR A 16 5.45 -8.69 -3.10
N TRP A 17 4.74 -7.60 -2.82
CA TRP A 17 5.30 -6.34 -2.37
C TRP A 17 4.63 -5.92 -1.07
N THR A 18 5.41 -5.47 -0.11
CA THR A 18 4.91 -4.96 1.16
C THR A 18 5.24 -3.49 1.28
N ALA A 19 4.25 -2.70 1.65
CA ALA A 19 4.42 -1.33 2.11
C ALA A 19 4.78 -1.35 3.58
N ARG A 20 5.91 -0.74 3.94
CA ARG A 20 6.32 -0.49 5.32
C ARG A 20 6.29 0.99 5.63
N ALA A 21 5.68 1.36 6.75
CA ALA A 21 5.81 2.67 7.36
C ALA A 21 6.64 2.49 8.63
N ASP A 22 7.77 3.19 8.71
CA ASP A 22 8.80 2.96 9.74
C ASP A 22 9.22 1.48 9.79
N ASP A 23 8.82 0.74 10.83
CA ASP A 23 9.11 -0.70 11.01
C ASP A 23 7.86 -1.59 10.83
N ALA A 24 6.69 -1.01 10.61
CA ALA A 24 5.42 -1.73 10.52
C ALA A 24 5.00 -1.98 9.07
N VAL A 25 4.54 -3.19 8.77
CA VAL A 25 3.88 -3.49 7.49
C VAL A 25 2.47 -2.90 7.52
N VAL A 26 2.21 -1.96 6.62
CA VAL A 26 0.93 -1.23 6.55
C VAL A 26 0.06 -1.67 5.38
N ALA A 27 0.66 -2.26 4.34
CA ALA A 27 -0.08 -2.90 3.26
C ALA A 27 0.75 -3.98 2.56
N THR A 28 0.05 -4.88 1.87
CA THR A 28 0.62 -5.92 1.03
C THR A 28 -0.06 -5.89 -0.32
N VAL A 29 0.72 -6.05 -1.39
CA VAL A 29 0.24 -6.27 -2.75
C VAL A 29 0.72 -7.64 -3.19
N THR A 30 -0.22 -8.48 -3.63
CA THR A 30 0.07 -9.80 -4.19
C THR A 30 -0.33 -9.85 -5.66
N LEU A 31 0.57 -10.29 -6.53
CA LEU A 31 0.31 -10.55 -7.94
C LEU A 31 -0.15 -11.99 -8.09
N GLY A 32 -1.46 -12.17 -8.20
CA GLY A 32 -2.08 -13.42 -8.65
C GLY A 32 -2.38 -13.34 -10.14
N ARG A 33 -3.67 -13.12 -10.47
CA ARG A 33 -4.08 -12.74 -11.83
C ARG A 33 -3.98 -11.24 -12.08
N GLN A 34 -4.08 -10.47 -11.00
CA GLN A 34 -4.01 -9.01 -10.95
C GLN A 34 -3.26 -8.63 -9.67
N TYR A 35 -2.89 -7.35 -9.55
CA TYR A 35 -2.27 -6.82 -8.34
C TYR A 35 -3.35 -6.59 -7.29
N GLU A 36 -3.42 -7.46 -6.29
CA GLU A 36 -4.38 -7.36 -5.20
C GLU A 36 -3.74 -6.62 -4.03
N LEU A 37 -4.23 -5.41 -3.76
CA LEU A 37 -3.87 -4.61 -2.60
C LEU A 37 -4.70 -5.03 -1.39
N LEU A 38 -4.03 -5.14 -0.24
CA LEU A 38 -4.63 -5.35 1.07
C LEU A 38 -3.87 -4.54 2.12
N SER A 39 -4.55 -3.62 2.81
CA SER A 39 -3.99 -2.93 3.98
C SER A 39 -3.98 -3.83 5.21
N ALA A 40 -3.06 -3.58 6.15
CA ALA A 40 -2.97 -4.32 7.41
C ALA A 40 -4.27 -4.23 8.24
N ASP A 41 -4.93 -3.07 8.22
CA ASP A 41 -6.20 -2.81 8.91
C ASP A 41 -7.44 -3.23 8.10
N ASP A 42 -7.29 -3.93 6.96
CA ASP A 42 -8.36 -4.30 6.02
C ASP A 42 -9.19 -3.12 5.44
N ALA A 43 -8.88 -1.87 5.81
CA ALA A 43 -9.57 -0.66 5.36
C ALA A 43 -9.44 -0.38 3.84
N VAL A 44 -8.35 -0.81 3.22
CA VAL A 44 -8.08 -0.66 1.78
C VAL A 44 -7.88 -2.04 1.18
N ARG A 45 -8.76 -2.38 0.24
CA ARG A 45 -8.65 -3.59 -0.56
C ARG A 45 -9.07 -3.31 -2.00
N GLY A 46 -8.33 -3.85 -2.96
CA GLY A 46 -8.69 -3.68 -4.37
C GLY A 46 -7.82 -4.50 -5.32
N SER A 47 -8.37 -4.83 -6.48
CA SER A 47 -7.65 -5.53 -7.55
C SER A 47 -7.31 -4.54 -8.66
N HIS A 48 -6.04 -4.53 -9.09
CA HIS A 48 -5.48 -3.56 -10.02
C HIS A 48 -4.77 -4.25 -11.17
N SER A 49 -4.80 -3.63 -12.35
CA SER A 49 -4.06 -4.12 -13.51
C SER A 49 -2.54 -3.92 -13.39
N SER A 50 -2.11 -2.99 -12.53
CA SER A 50 -0.71 -2.59 -12.39
C SER A 50 -0.36 -2.31 -10.92
N PHE A 51 0.89 -2.59 -10.53
CA PHE A 51 1.40 -2.28 -9.19
C PHE A 51 1.26 -0.80 -8.84
N GLY A 52 1.62 0.11 -9.74
CA GLY A 52 1.51 1.55 -9.50
C GLY A 52 0.08 2.05 -9.23
N SER A 53 -0.95 1.39 -9.78
CA SER A 53 -2.35 1.72 -9.45
C SER A 53 -2.73 1.30 -8.03
N ALA A 54 -2.22 0.14 -7.58
CA ALA A 54 -2.38 -0.30 -6.20
C ALA A 54 -1.66 0.64 -5.22
N GLN A 55 -0.43 1.06 -5.56
CA GLN A 55 0.30 2.04 -4.76
C GLN A 55 -0.48 3.35 -4.63
N ALA A 56 -0.91 3.93 -5.76
CA ALA A 56 -1.65 5.19 -5.78
C ALA A 56 -2.96 5.14 -4.98
N GLN A 57 -3.71 4.02 -5.03
CA GLN A 57 -4.91 3.85 -4.21
C GLN A 57 -4.58 3.87 -2.72
N PHE A 58 -3.53 3.16 -2.30
CA PHE A 58 -3.11 3.11 -0.91
C PHE A 58 -2.62 4.47 -0.41
N GLU A 59 -1.81 5.16 -1.21
CA GLU A 59 -1.27 6.49 -0.93
C GLU A 59 -2.40 7.52 -0.79
N ALA A 60 -3.37 7.52 -1.70
CA ALA A 60 -4.54 8.40 -1.62
C ALA A 60 -5.37 8.15 -0.35
N HIS A 61 -5.56 6.88 0.05
CA HIS A 61 -6.27 6.55 1.29
C HIS A 61 -5.50 7.02 2.53
N ARG A 62 -4.18 6.81 2.57
CA ARG A 62 -3.31 7.28 3.66
C ARG A 62 -3.38 8.80 3.82
N GLN A 63 -3.27 9.55 2.71
CA GLN A 63 -3.40 11.00 2.73
C GLN A 63 -4.75 11.47 3.25
N TRP A 64 -5.83 10.79 2.86
CA TRP A 64 -7.16 11.07 3.38
C TRP A 64 -7.24 10.77 4.89
N ALA A 65 -6.78 9.61 5.34
CA ALA A 65 -6.80 9.23 6.75
C ALA A 65 -6.00 10.21 7.63
N GLU A 66 -4.80 10.62 7.19
CA GLU A 66 -3.99 11.64 7.87
C GLU A 66 -4.68 13.00 7.89
N SER A 67 -5.44 13.34 6.84
CA SER A 67 -6.22 14.59 6.79
C SER A 67 -7.47 14.58 7.67
N VAL A 68 -7.99 13.40 8.03
CA VAL A 68 -9.25 13.22 8.76
C VAL A 68 -9.00 12.93 10.25
N GLN A 69 -7.75 12.72 10.69
CA GLN A 69 -7.39 12.79 12.10
C GLN A 69 -7.18 14.25 12.51
N PRO A 70 -8.17 14.91 13.16
CA PRO A 70 -7.93 16.16 13.85
C PRO A 70 -7.08 15.87 15.11
N ASP A 71 -6.11 16.76 15.35
CA ASP A 71 -5.45 16.94 16.65
C ASP A 71 -6.49 17.19 17.77
#